data_AF-A0A7C9AK12-F1
#
_entry.id   AF-A0A7C9AK12-F1
#
_cell.length_a   1.000
_cell.length_b   1.000
_cell.length_c   1.000
_cell.angle_alpha   90.00
_cell.angle_beta   90.00
_cell.angle_gamma   90.00
#
_symmetry.space_group_name_H-M   'P 1'
#
loop_
_entity.id
_entity.type
_entity.pdbx_description
1 polymer ?
#
loop_
_entity_poly.entity_id
_entity_poly.type
_entity_poly.pdbx_seq_one_letter_code
_entity_poly.pdbx_strand_id
1 'polypeptide(L)'
;MAAPGKLRVVSVSQVSRAFHPNFCAKWRRYLYMFPLGEDNQSEQIDKREKENLCFDMSHERLRKNIAEDNRVEETGGLPHDSDGIDGAKKPTSFSVAKVDQLLRHLEGKLLSYKMFARDTKASRNVGPPTECFLYHARATEATLPCSSKAEADTARVMCIELVGNRFLRRMVRVLVATAVRESAAGSEDDILLKLMEATCRRATAPPAPPDGLCLVDVGYSDFSPQRCFIY
;
A
#
# COMPACT_ATOMS: atom_id res chain seq x y z
N MET A 1 -24.60 -3.22 3.52
CA MET A 1 -24.85 -1.77 3.50
C MET A 1 -24.01 -1.12 4.59
N ALA A 2 -23.42 0.06 4.36
CA ALA A 2 -22.67 0.75 5.40
C ALA A 2 -23.58 1.09 6.59
N ALA A 3 -23.10 0.91 7.82
CA ALA A 3 -23.89 1.25 9.00
C ALA A 3 -24.29 2.74 8.97
N PRO A 4 -25.50 3.11 9.44
CA PRO A 4 -25.91 4.50 9.58
C PRO A 4 -24.85 5.34 10.30
N GLY A 5 -24.63 6.58 9.84
CA GLY A 5 -23.64 7.50 10.43
C GLY A 5 -22.20 7.38 9.92
N LYS A 6 -21.89 6.40 9.05
CA LYS A 6 -20.55 6.25 8.44
C LYS A 6 -20.32 7.07 7.16
N LEU A 7 -21.39 7.64 6.61
CA LEU A 7 -21.34 8.49 5.41
C LEU A 7 -21.86 9.87 5.75
N ARG A 8 -21.17 10.90 5.25
CA ARG A 8 -21.57 12.30 5.39
C ARG A 8 -21.32 13.01 4.06
N VAL A 9 -22.27 13.85 3.66
CA VAL A 9 -22.07 14.80 2.56
C VAL A 9 -21.26 15.97 3.10
N VAL A 10 -20.06 16.17 2.55
CA VAL A 10 -19.16 17.27 2.94
C VAL A 10 -19.33 18.51 2.06
N SER A 11 -19.77 18.34 0.81
CA SER A 11 -20.00 19.44 -0.12
C SER A 11 -20.99 19.03 -1.22
N VAL A 12 -21.70 20.01 -1.76
CA VAL A 12 -22.59 19.87 -2.92
C VAL A 12 -22.36 21.07 -3.85
N SER A 13 -22.19 20.79 -5.13
CA SER A 13 -21.98 21.83 -6.16
C SER A 13 -22.76 21.49 -7.42
N GLN A 14 -23.40 22.49 -8.02
CA GLN A 14 -24.01 22.35 -9.34
C GLN A 14 -22.92 22.24 -10.42
N VAL A 15 -23.10 21.31 -11.37
CA VAL A 15 -22.15 21.05 -12.46
C VAL A 15 -22.86 21.01 -13.81
N SER A 16 -22.08 21.13 -14.90
CA SER A 16 -22.59 20.98 -16.26
C SER A 16 -23.17 19.58 -16.52
N ARG A 17 -24.15 19.48 -17.42
CA ARG A 17 -24.71 18.18 -17.86
C ARG A 17 -23.69 17.27 -18.53
N ALA A 18 -22.59 17.83 -19.06
CA ALA A 18 -21.51 17.06 -19.65
C ALA A 18 -20.54 16.46 -18.60
N PHE A 19 -20.69 16.82 -17.32
CA PHE A 19 -19.81 16.35 -16.26
C PHE A 19 -20.03 14.86 -15.96
N HIS A 20 -18.94 14.10 -15.87
CA HIS A 20 -18.94 12.73 -15.37
C HIS A 20 -17.83 12.54 -14.33
N PRO A 21 -18.14 12.07 -13.11
CA PRO A 21 -17.19 12.04 -12.00
C PRO A 21 -15.94 11.19 -12.27
N ASN A 22 -16.10 10.07 -13.00
CA ASN A 22 -14.96 9.22 -13.37
C ASN A 22 -14.17 9.71 -14.59
N PHE A 23 -14.84 10.10 -15.68
CA PHE A 23 -14.19 10.43 -16.95
C PHE A 23 -13.64 11.86 -16.99
N CYS A 24 -14.22 12.80 -16.25
CA CYS A 24 -13.70 14.16 -16.14
C CYS A 24 -12.58 14.30 -15.10
N ALA A 25 -12.38 13.30 -14.23
CA ALA A 25 -11.34 13.35 -13.20
C ALA A 25 -9.96 13.26 -13.84
N LYS A 26 -9.17 14.32 -13.67
CA LYS A 26 -7.80 14.47 -14.18
C LYS A 26 -6.77 13.79 -13.28
N TRP A 27 -7.01 13.72 -11.97
CA TRP A 27 -6.13 13.04 -11.01
C TRP A 27 -6.89 12.52 -9.81
N ARG A 28 -6.32 11.51 -9.13
CA ARG A 28 -6.76 11.00 -7.83
C ARG A 28 -5.61 11.06 -6.85
N ARG A 29 -5.91 11.33 -5.58
CA ARG A 29 -4.96 11.31 -4.47
C ARG A 29 -5.31 10.22 -3.48
N TYR A 30 -4.35 9.33 -3.24
CA TYR A 30 -4.44 8.34 -2.18
C TYR A 30 -3.43 8.65 -1.08
N LEU A 31 -3.84 8.42 0.16
CA LEU A 31 -2.96 8.32 1.31
C LEU A 31 -3.00 6.88 1.82
N TYR A 32 -1.84 6.31 2.09
CA TYR A 32 -1.72 5.03 2.80
C TYR A 32 -1.05 5.25 4.14
N MET A 33 -1.66 4.78 5.22
CA MET A 33 -1.14 4.89 6.58
C MET A 33 -0.69 3.51 7.06
N PHE A 34 0.59 3.38 7.36
CA PHE A 34 1.23 2.14 7.80
C PHE A 34 1.71 2.31 9.25
N PRO A 35 1.16 1.56 10.23
CA PRO A 35 1.62 1.63 11.61
C PRO A 35 3.10 1.24 11.74
N LEU A 36 3.88 2.03 12.45
CA LEU A 36 5.24 1.68 12.84
C LEU A 36 5.17 1.10 14.26
N GLY A 37 5.72 -0.10 14.46
CA GLY A 37 5.79 -0.70 15.79
C GLY A 37 6.62 0.20 16.73
N GLU A 38 6.28 0.18 18.01
CA GLU A 38 7.19 0.71 19.03
C GLU A 38 8.42 -0.20 19.04
N ASP A 39 9.59 0.37 18.74
CA ASP A 39 10.85 -0.33 18.91
C ASP A 39 11.03 -0.62 20.41
N ASN A 40 10.49 -1.74 20.89
CA ASN A 40 10.75 -2.23 22.23
C ASN A 40 12.25 -2.52 22.32
N GLN A 41 13.00 -1.57 22.88
CA GLN A 41 14.33 -1.83 23.44
C GLN A 41 14.17 -2.76 24.64
N SER A 42 13.94 -4.04 24.37
CA SER A 42 14.09 -5.10 25.34
C SER A 42 14.77 -6.26 24.60
N GLU A 43 16.09 -6.23 24.68
CA GLU A 43 16.92 -7.40 24.43
C GLU A 43 16.46 -8.57 25.32
N GLN A 44 16.54 -9.77 24.74
CA GLN A 44 16.27 -11.08 25.33
C GLN A 44 14.79 -11.43 25.52
N ILE A 45 14.29 -12.34 24.68
CA ILE A 45 13.58 -13.60 25.05
C ILE A 45 13.53 -14.49 23.79
N ASP A 46 13.38 -15.78 24.05
CA ASP A 46 13.89 -16.97 23.37
C ASP A 46 13.61 -17.23 21.88
N LYS A 47 14.55 -17.99 21.31
CA LYS A 47 14.46 -18.68 20.01
C LYS A 47 13.34 -19.74 20.03
N ARG A 48 12.11 -19.36 19.74
CA ARG A 48 11.06 -20.17 19.12
C ARG A 48 10.00 -19.18 18.60
N GLU A 49 9.44 -19.43 17.42
CA GLU A 49 8.41 -18.62 16.73
C GLU A 49 8.84 -17.52 15.74
N LYS A 50 9.95 -17.70 15.00
CA LYS A 50 10.32 -16.81 13.88
C LYS A 50 9.79 -17.19 12.50
N GLU A 51 8.60 -17.80 12.43
CA GLU A 51 7.89 -18.02 11.15
C GLU A 51 6.44 -17.50 11.12
N ASN A 52 5.93 -16.84 12.16
CA ASN A 52 4.55 -16.35 12.20
C ASN A 52 4.43 -14.84 12.56
N LEU A 53 5.21 -13.95 11.94
CA LEU A 53 4.83 -12.53 11.89
C LEU A 53 3.72 -12.34 10.84
N CYS A 54 2.60 -12.98 11.14
CA CYS A 54 1.29 -12.68 10.61
C CYS A 54 0.81 -11.38 11.26
N PHE A 55 0.28 -10.50 10.43
CA PHE A 55 -0.57 -9.40 10.80
C PHE A 55 -1.59 -9.82 11.88
N ASP A 56 -1.38 -9.44 13.12
CA ASP A 56 -2.46 -9.32 14.09
C ASP A 56 -2.17 -8.19 15.06
N MET A 57 -2.91 -7.10 14.92
CA MET A 57 -3.28 -6.28 16.05
C MET A 57 -4.72 -5.81 15.87
N SER A 58 -5.58 -6.35 16.73
CA SER A 58 -6.91 -5.86 17.13
C SER A 58 -8.09 -6.05 16.16
N HIS A 59 -8.35 -7.30 15.74
CA HIS A 59 -9.65 -7.67 15.15
C HIS A 59 -10.54 -8.57 16.03
N GLU A 60 -10.20 -8.76 17.32
CA GLU A 60 -10.97 -9.64 18.22
C GLU A 60 -12.31 -9.07 18.75
N ARG A 61 -12.64 -7.79 18.56
CA ARG A 61 -13.94 -7.23 19.03
C ARG A 61 -15.03 -7.05 17.97
N LEU A 62 -14.78 -7.38 16.70
CA LEU A 62 -15.77 -7.12 15.63
C LEU A 62 -16.07 -8.31 14.69
N ARG A 63 -15.73 -9.55 15.08
CA ARG A 63 -15.97 -10.74 14.22
C ARG A 63 -16.63 -11.94 14.89
N LYS A 64 -17.22 -11.79 16.08
CA LYS A 64 -18.31 -12.70 16.47
C LYS A 64 -19.56 -12.29 15.70
N ASN A 65 -19.70 -12.84 14.50
CA ASN A 65 -20.95 -13.23 13.83
C ASN A 65 -20.69 -13.36 12.33
N ILE A 66 -20.49 -14.60 11.89
CA ILE A 66 -21.08 -15.26 10.72
C ILE A 66 -20.11 -16.40 10.38
N ALA A 67 -20.51 -17.59 10.80
CA ALA A 67 -19.90 -18.86 10.46
C ALA A 67 -20.39 -19.34 9.08
N GLU A 68 -19.68 -20.34 8.56
CA GLU A 68 -20.03 -21.25 7.46
C GLU A 68 -19.86 -20.65 6.05
N ASP A 69 -19.24 -21.30 5.05
CA ASP A 69 -18.90 -22.70 4.81
C ASP A 69 -17.90 -22.76 3.63
N ASN A 70 -16.93 -23.67 3.67
CA ASN A 70 -16.61 -24.65 2.60
C ASN A 70 -15.16 -25.17 2.62
N ARG A 71 -15.09 -26.49 2.40
CA ARG A 71 -14.00 -27.43 2.66
C ARG A 71 -12.90 -27.48 1.58
N VAL A 72 -11.67 -27.65 2.08
CA VAL A 72 -10.55 -28.56 1.73
C VAL A 72 -10.44 -29.14 0.31
N GLU A 73 -9.23 -29.04 -0.27
CA GLU A 73 -8.54 -30.19 -0.87
C GLU A 73 -7.00 -30.05 -0.73
N GLU A 74 -6.38 -31.05 -0.07
CA GLU A 74 -4.95 -31.27 0.07
C GLU A 74 -4.39 -32.00 -1.15
N THR A 75 -3.10 -31.80 -1.48
CA THR A 75 -2.25 -32.89 -1.98
C THR A 75 -0.76 -32.55 -1.93
N GLY A 76 0.03 -33.40 -1.24
CA GLY A 76 1.33 -33.89 -1.69
C GLY A 76 2.61 -33.17 -1.24
N GLY A 77 3.28 -33.69 -0.21
CA GLY A 77 4.70 -33.40 0.12
C GLY A 77 5.68 -34.13 -0.82
N LEU A 78 6.88 -33.59 -1.08
CA LEU A 78 8.21 -33.90 -0.47
C LEU A 78 9.28 -33.62 -1.58
N PRO A 79 10.61 -33.62 -1.35
CA PRO A 79 11.40 -33.52 -0.13
C PRO A 79 12.44 -32.35 -0.15
N HIS A 80 13.10 -32.22 0.99
CA HIS A 80 14.12 -31.27 1.41
C HIS A 80 15.52 -31.64 0.86
N ASP A 81 16.26 -30.68 0.32
CA ASP A 81 17.73 -30.71 0.26
C ASP A 81 18.26 -29.35 0.69
N SER A 82 19.05 -29.37 1.77
CA SER A 82 19.78 -28.23 2.29
C SER A 82 21.13 -28.15 1.62
N ASP A 83 21.48 -27.00 1.06
CA ASP A 83 22.86 -26.56 1.06
C ASP A 83 22.91 -25.07 1.39
N GLY A 84 23.64 -24.77 2.46
CA GLY A 84 23.68 -23.48 3.10
C GLY A 84 24.50 -22.45 2.33
N ILE A 85 24.03 -21.21 2.36
CA ILE A 85 24.87 -20.01 2.33
C ILE A 85 24.16 -18.96 3.19
N ASP A 86 24.87 -18.59 4.26
CA ASP A 86 24.82 -17.37 5.06
C ASP A 86 23.49 -16.88 5.66
N GLY A 87 23.43 -16.92 6.99
CA GLY A 87 22.36 -16.39 7.82
C GLY A 87 22.34 -14.86 7.86
N ALA A 88 22.12 -14.22 6.72
CA ALA A 88 21.72 -12.83 6.65
C ALA A 88 20.37 -12.72 7.38
N LYS A 89 20.39 -12.21 8.62
CA LYS A 89 19.18 -11.85 9.36
C LYS A 89 18.34 -10.97 8.43
N LYS A 90 17.22 -11.49 7.91
CA LYS A 90 16.30 -10.71 7.08
C LYS A 90 16.01 -9.42 7.86
N PRO A 91 16.25 -8.23 7.29
CA PRO A 91 16.08 -7.00 8.03
C PRO A 91 14.62 -6.91 8.47
N THR A 92 14.40 -6.93 9.78
CA THR A 92 13.07 -6.85 10.38
C THR A 92 12.57 -5.42 10.49
N SER A 93 13.40 -4.44 10.12
CA SER A 93 13.09 -3.02 10.10
C SER A 93 13.40 -2.45 8.71
N PHE A 94 12.61 -1.44 8.31
CA PHE A 94 12.80 -0.68 7.08
C PHE A 94 12.93 0.80 7.43
N SER A 95 13.52 1.58 6.52
CA SER A 95 13.65 3.02 6.69
C SER A 95 12.58 3.75 5.89
N VAL A 96 11.83 4.64 6.55
CA VAL A 96 10.84 5.49 5.86
C VAL A 96 11.50 6.36 4.80
N ALA A 97 12.70 6.88 5.07
CA ALA A 97 13.46 7.67 4.10
C ALA A 97 13.84 6.85 2.86
N LYS A 98 14.16 5.57 3.05
CA LYS A 98 14.44 4.67 1.93
C LYS A 98 13.16 4.37 1.13
N VAL A 99 12.04 4.10 1.79
CA VAL A 99 10.73 3.94 1.11
C VAL A 99 10.39 5.18 0.28
N ASP A 100 10.58 6.37 0.86
CA ASP A 100 10.39 7.64 0.16
C ASP A 100 11.27 7.73 -1.09
N GLN A 101 12.59 7.49 -0.96
CA GLN A 101 13.55 7.48 -2.07
C GLN A 101 13.14 6.54 -3.20
N LEU A 102 12.69 5.32 -2.88
CA LEU A 102 12.18 4.37 -3.88
C LEU A 102 10.97 4.93 -4.65
N LEU A 103 10.02 5.55 -3.94
CA LEU A 103 8.80 6.10 -4.52
C LEU A 103 9.07 7.33 -5.40
N ARG A 104 10.01 8.20 -5.01
CA ARG A 104 10.36 9.42 -5.78
C ARG A 104 10.79 9.08 -7.20
N HIS A 105 11.44 7.94 -7.41
CA HIS A 105 11.89 7.50 -8.74
C HIS A 105 10.76 7.26 -9.74
N LEU A 106 9.51 7.17 -9.28
CA LEU A 106 8.33 6.95 -10.12
C LEU A 106 7.67 8.25 -10.59
N GLU A 107 7.98 9.38 -9.95
CA GLU A 107 7.36 10.67 -10.28
C GLU A 107 7.74 11.16 -11.66
N GLY A 108 6.79 11.85 -12.31
CA GLY A 108 7.04 12.53 -13.58
C GLY A 108 7.19 11.61 -14.78
N LYS A 109 6.93 10.30 -14.62
CA LYS A 109 7.12 9.29 -15.66
C LYS A 109 5.81 8.60 -16.02
N LEU A 110 5.57 8.44 -17.32
CA LEU A 110 4.50 7.58 -17.83
C LEU A 110 5.06 6.16 -17.91
N LEU A 111 4.58 5.26 -17.03
CA LEU A 111 5.13 3.92 -16.87
C LEU A 111 4.02 2.86 -16.88
N SER A 112 4.36 1.63 -17.28
CA SER A 112 3.44 0.50 -17.23
C SER A 112 3.43 -0.14 -15.84
N TYR A 113 2.37 0.08 -15.07
CA TYR A 113 2.21 -0.46 -13.72
C TYR A 113 1.60 -1.87 -13.70
N LYS A 114 1.72 -2.63 -14.79
CA LYS A 114 1.15 -3.99 -14.94
C LYS A 114 1.58 -4.91 -13.80
N MET A 115 2.84 -4.82 -13.37
CA MET A 115 3.42 -5.65 -12.31
C MET A 115 2.89 -5.31 -10.91
N PHE A 116 2.35 -4.11 -10.74
CA PHE A 116 1.72 -3.64 -9.52
C PHE A 116 0.18 -3.81 -9.53
N ALA A 117 -0.41 -4.15 -10.66
CA ALA A 117 -1.84 -4.40 -10.76
C ALA A 117 -2.22 -5.83 -10.30
N ARG A 118 -3.44 -5.97 -9.79
CA ARG A 118 -4.08 -7.27 -9.53
C ARG A 118 -5.54 -7.20 -9.96
N ASP A 119 -6.09 -8.33 -10.40
CA ASP A 119 -7.50 -8.47 -10.79
C ASP A 119 -7.97 -7.46 -11.86
N THR A 120 -7.04 -6.87 -12.62
CA THR A 120 -7.36 -6.01 -13.76
C THR A 120 -7.80 -6.88 -14.93
N LYS A 121 -9.07 -6.79 -15.29
CA LYS A 121 -9.57 -7.34 -16.56
C LYS A 121 -8.84 -6.66 -17.73
N ALA A 122 -8.67 -7.37 -18.84
CA ALA A 122 -8.20 -6.74 -20.08
C ALA A 122 -9.13 -5.56 -20.42
N SER A 123 -8.55 -4.38 -20.66
CA SER A 123 -9.28 -3.14 -20.92
C SER A 123 -10.00 -3.18 -22.26
N ARG A 124 -11.10 -2.43 -22.36
CA ARG A 124 -11.80 -2.13 -23.62
C ARG A 124 -11.34 -0.82 -24.27
N ASN A 125 -10.44 -0.07 -23.65
CA ASN A 125 -9.94 1.23 -24.15
C ASN A 125 -8.58 1.11 -24.83
N VAL A 126 -8.37 1.91 -25.89
CA VAL A 126 -7.16 1.98 -26.72
C VAL A 126 -6.00 2.66 -25.97
N GLY A 127 -4.84 2.01 -25.97
CA GLY A 127 -3.62 2.33 -25.18
C GLY A 127 -3.19 1.12 -24.35
N PRO A 128 -1.91 0.96 -23.94
CA PRO A 128 -1.53 -0.12 -23.04
C PRO A 128 -2.30 0.09 -21.74
N PRO A 129 -3.20 -0.82 -21.35
CA PRO A 129 -4.22 -0.57 -20.33
C PRO A 129 -3.68 -0.40 -18.90
N THR A 130 -2.36 -0.41 -18.78
CA THR A 130 -1.57 -0.45 -17.56
C THR A 130 -0.69 0.77 -17.39
N GLU A 131 -0.66 1.69 -18.35
CA GLU A 131 0.11 2.93 -18.20
C GLU A 131 -0.57 3.91 -17.25
N CYS A 132 0.22 4.44 -16.31
CA CYS A 132 -0.20 5.47 -15.37
C CYS A 132 0.92 6.52 -15.25
N PHE A 133 0.55 7.74 -14.91
CA PHE A 133 1.48 8.83 -14.60
C PHE A 133 1.29 9.22 -13.15
N LEU A 134 2.35 9.15 -12.35
CA LEU A 134 2.36 9.66 -10.97
C LEU A 134 2.90 11.08 -10.98
N TYR A 135 2.04 12.02 -10.59
CA TYR A 135 2.42 13.42 -10.36
C TYR A 135 3.21 13.58 -9.07
N HIS A 136 2.89 12.76 -8.07
CA HIS A 136 3.49 12.82 -6.75
C HIS A 136 3.52 11.44 -6.09
N ALA A 137 4.64 11.10 -5.47
CA ALA A 137 4.86 9.88 -4.72
C ALA A 137 5.90 10.14 -3.62
N ARG A 138 5.42 10.24 -2.38
CA ARG A 138 6.25 10.50 -1.19
C ARG A 138 5.88 9.60 -0.03
N ALA A 139 6.85 9.36 0.84
CA ALA A 139 6.63 8.78 2.16
C ALA A 139 7.23 9.67 3.25
N THR A 140 6.53 9.79 4.37
CA THR A 140 7.05 10.46 5.57
C THR A 140 6.58 9.76 6.82
N GLU A 141 7.30 9.97 7.91
CA GLU A 141 6.86 9.55 9.23
C GLU A 141 5.95 10.64 9.82
N ALA A 142 4.90 10.21 10.51
CA ALA A 142 3.99 11.07 11.24
C ALA A 142 3.56 10.42 12.55
N THR A 143 3.04 11.25 13.44
CA THR A 143 2.53 10.83 14.74
C THR A 143 1.03 11.10 14.78
N LEU A 144 0.23 10.09 15.13
CA LEU A 144 -1.22 10.22 15.23
C LEU A 144 -1.68 10.12 16.69
N PRO A 145 -2.68 10.92 17.09
CA PRO A 145 -3.30 10.75 18.40
C PRO A 145 -4.06 9.40 18.45
N CYS A 146 -3.72 8.54 19.41
CA CYS A 146 -4.48 7.33 19.69
C CYS A 146 -5.67 7.64 20.61
N SER A 147 -6.78 6.93 20.42
CA SER A 147 -8.02 7.11 21.19
C SER A 147 -8.12 6.18 22.42
N SER A 148 -7.02 5.52 22.81
CA SER A 148 -6.96 4.72 24.02
C SER A 148 -7.05 5.65 25.25
N LYS A 149 -7.85 5.28 26.25
CA LYS A 149 -8.19 6.11 27.43
C LYS A 149 -7.06 6.25 28.47
N ALA A 150 -5.81 6.05 28.07
CA ALA A 150 -4.62 6.27 28.90
C ALA A 150 -3.82 7.45 28.31
N GLU A 151 -3.15 8.22 29.16
CA GLU A 151 -2.46 9.47 28.82
C GLU A 151 -1.70 9.43 27.50
N ALA A 152 -2.08 10.33 26.57
CA ALA A 152 -1.37 10.75 25.37
C ALA A 152 -0.58 9.65 24.62
N ASP A 153 -1.19 8.48 24.42
CA ASP A 153 -0.62 7.44 23.57
C ASP A 153 -0.64 7.94 22.12
N THR A 154 0.53 8.16 21.54
CA THR A 154 0.68 8.62 20.17
C THR A 154 1.30 7.53 19.32
N ALA A 155 0.57 7.10 18.28
CA ALA A 155 1.05 6.04 17.39
C ALA A 155 1.95 6.64 16.30
N ARG A 156 3.16 6.09 16.16
CA ARG A 156 4.04 6.37 15.01
C ARG A 156 3.48 5.67 13.77
N VAL A 157 3.39 6.40 12.66
CA VAL A 157 2.92 5.87 11.39
C VAL A 157 3.81 6.36 10.25
N MET A 158 3.96 5.55 9.21
CA MET A 158 4.43 6.01 7.92
C MET A 158 3.22 6.37 7.05
N CYS A 159 3.22 7.59 6.53
CA CYS A 159 2.23 8.09 5.58
C CYS A 159 2.84 8.09 4.17
N ILE A 160 2.14 7.47 3.23
CA ILE A 160 2.52 7.45 1.81
C ILE A 160 1.46 8.20 1.01
N GLU A 161 1.84 9.31 0.38
CA GLU A 161 0.99 10.09 -0.51
C GLU A 161 1.29 9.73 -1.97
N LEU A 162 0.26 9.31 -2.71
CA LEU A 162 0.33 9.04 -4.14
C LEU A 162 -0.71 9.88 -4.88
N VAL A 163 -0.26 10.67 -5.85
CA VAL A 163 -1.12 11.41 -6.78
C VAL A 163 -0.81 10.97 -8.19
N GLY A 164 -1.84 10.56 -8.92
CA GLY A 164 -1.70 10.08 -10.29
C GLY A 164 -2.93 10.36 -11.14
N ASN A 165 -2.75 10.31 -12.46
CA ASN A 165 -3.85 10.51 -13.40
C ASN A 165 -4.92 9.41 -13.26
N ARG A 166 -4.47 8.18 -13.04
CA ARG A 166 -5.26 6.97 -12.80
C ARG A 166 -4.44 5.97 -11.98
N PHE A 167 -5.14 5.01 -11.39
CA PHE A 167 -4.52 3.88 -10.68
C PHE A 167 -5.18 2.57 -11.13
N LEU A 168 -4.37 1.52 -11.28
CA LEU A 168 -4.89 0.19 -11.59
C LEU A 168 -5.47 -0.47 -10.34
N ARG A 169 -6.30 -1.50 -10.52
CA ARG A 169 -6.90 -2.23 -9.40
C ARG A 169 -5.78 -2.82 -8.52
N ARG A 170 -5.86 -2.52 -7.22
CA ARG A 170 -4.86 -2.82 -6.16
C ARG A 170 -3.47 -2.20 -6.32
N MET A 171 -3.22 -1.39 -7.35
CA MET A 171 -1.92 -0.79 -7.65
C MET A 171 -1.26 -0.15 -6.42
N VAL A 172 -1.98 0.75 -5.75
CA VAL A 172 -1.47 1.46 -4.57
C VAL A 172 -0.99 0.49 -3.49
N ARG A 173 -1.82 -0.51 -3.15
CA ARG A 173 -1.52 -1.47 -2.08
C ARG A 173 -0.33 -2.37 -2.41
N VAL A 174 -0.19 -2.80 -3.66
CA VAL A 174 0.96 -3.59 -4.12
C VAL A 174 2.22 -2.74 -4.15
N LEU A 175 2.11 -1.49 -4.61
CA LEU A 175 3.23 -0.56 -4.66
C LEU A 175 3.78 -0.27 -3.26
N VAL A 176 2.89 0.05 -2.31
CA VAL A 176 3.24 0.27 -0.90
C VAL A 176 3.94 -0.95 -0.30
N ALA A 177 3.34 -2.13 -0.39
CA ALA A 177 3.93 -3.35 0.17
C ALA A 177 5.30 -3.68 -0.46
N THR A 178 5.44 -3.45 -1.76
CA THR A 178 6.70 -3.72 -2.47
C THR A 178 7.77 -2.73 -2.05
N ALA A 179 7.46 -1.43 -1.97
CA ALA A 179 8.42 -0.41 -1.53
C ALA A 179 8.93 -0.69 -0.10
N VAL A 180 8.03 -1.10 0.81
CA VAL A 180 8.42 -1.50 2.18
C VAL A 180 9.33 -2.73 2.15
N ARG A 181 8.97 -3.78 1.40
CA ARG A 181 9.77 -5.00 1.28
C ARG A 181 11.17 -4.72 0.71
N GLU A 182 11.25 -3.94 -0.36
CA GLU A 182 12.52 -3.58 -1.00
C GLU A 182 13.36 -2.65 -0.12
N SER A 183 12.73 -1.74 0.63
CA SER A 183 13.43 -0.94 1.63
C SER A 183 14.02 -1.82 2.73
N ALA A 184 13.28 -2.82 3.23
CA ALA A 184 13.79 -3.77 4.22
C ALA A 184 14.94 -4.60 3.62
N ALA A 185 14.83 -5.02 2.36
CA ALA A 185 15.88 -5.78 1.69
C ALA A 185 17.18 -4.99 1.41
N GLY A 186 17.17 -3.67 1.62
CA GLY A 186 18.31 -2.82 1.28
C GLY A 186 18.55 -2.70 -0.22
N SER A 187 17.49 -2.85 -1.03
CA SER A 187 17.58 -2.81 -2.50
C SER A 187 18.02 -1.42 -3.00
N GLU A 188 18.52 -1.40 -4.22
CA GLU A 188 18.88 -0.18 -4.96
C GLU A 188 17.68 0.78 -5.17
N ASP A 189 17.97 2.05 -5.43
CA ASP A 189 16.96 3.11 -5.46
C ASP A 189 15.97 3.00 -6.63
N ASP A 190 16.42 2.45 -7.75
CA ASP A 190 15.64 2.27 -8.97
C ASP A 190 14.95 0.90 -9.05
N ILE A 191 15.00 0.11 -7.97
CA ILE A 191 14.43 -1.25 -7.94
C ILE A 191 12.96 -1.28 -8.38
N LEU A 192 12.15 -0.29 -7.99
CA LEU A 192 10.74 -0.26 -8.37
C LEU A 192 10.55 -0.08 -9.89
N LEU A 193 11.47 0.61 -10.57
CA LEU A 193 11.47 0.74 -12.03
C LEU A 193 11.87 -0.59 -12.67
N LYS A 194 12.92 -1.24 -12.17
CA LYS A 194 13.37 -2.56 -12.66
C LYS A 194 12.29 -3.63 -12.51
N LEU A 195 11.52 -3.59 -11.41
CA LEU A 195 10.39 -4.49 -11.19
C LEU A 195 9.23 -4.28 -12.19
N MET A 196 9.13 -3.13 -12.86
CA MET A 196 8.12 -2.92 -13.90
C MET A 196 8.40 -3.76 -15.16
N GLU A 197 9.68 -4.01 -15.45
CA GLU A 197 10.13 -4.81 -16.59
C GLU A 197 10.11 -6.32 -16.31
N ALA A 198 9.81 -6.72 -15.07
CA ALA A 198 9.74 -8.13 -14.71
C ALA A 198 8.58 -8.85 -15.42
N THR A 199 8.76 -10.14 -15.70
CA THR A 199 7.75 -10.99 -16.35
C THR A 199 6.89 -11.77 -15.35
N CYS A 200 7.36 -11.92 -14.10
CA CYS A 200 6.70 -12.72 -13.08
C CYS A 200 6.05 -11.87 -11.99
N ARG A 201 4.75 -12.05 -11.75
CA ARG A 201 4.01 -11.28 -10.71
C ARG A 201 4.52 -11.50 -9.29
N ARG A 202 5.26 -12.59 -9.03
CA ARG A 202 5.91 -12.86 -7.74
C ARG A 202 7.07 -11.90 -7.45
N ALA A 203 7.53 -11.17 -8.46
CA ALA A 203 8.56 -10.14 -8.30
C ALA A 203 8.07 -8.95 -7.44
N THR A 204 6.77 -8.72 -7.33
CA THR A 204 6.20 -7.70 -6.42
C THR A 204 5.55 -8.34 -5.20
N ALA A 205 5.46 -7.59 -4.10
CA ALA A 205 4.86 -8.07 -2.85
C ALA A 205 3.35 -8.34 -3.01
N PRO A 206 2.73 -9.16 -2.13
CA PRO A 206 1.28 -9.20 -2.03
C PRO A 206 0.72 -7.81 -1.66
N PRO A 207 -0.53 -7.47 -2.03
CA PRO A 207 -1.10 -6.17 -1.68
C PRO A 207 -1.13 -5.96 -0.16
N ALA A 208 -0.63 -4.81 0.32
CA ALA A 208 -0.78 -4.37 1.71
C ALA A 208 -2.26 -4.40 2.15
N PRO A 209 -2.63 -4.45 3.44
CA PRO A 209 -4.03 -4.41 3.88
C PRO A 209 -4.85 -3.24 3.31
N PRO A 210 -6.18 -3.36 3.18
CA PRO A 210 -7.01 -2.27 2.67
C PRO A 210 -7.23 -1.14 3.68
N ASP A 211 -7.15 -1.44 4.98
CA ASP A 211 -7.63 -0.56 6.06
C ASP A 211 -6.81 0.73 6.19
N GLY A 212 -5.53 0.71 5.78
CA GLY A 212 -4.67 1.89 5.75
C GLY A 212 -4.88 2.79 4.53
N LEU A 213 -5.67 2.38 3.52
CA LEU A 213 -5.81 3.11 2.25
C LEU A 213 -7.01 4.06 2.27
N CYS A 214 -6.77 5.34 1.98
CA CYS A 214 -7.78 6.37 1.86
C CYS A 214 -7.71 7.07 0.49
N LEU A 215 -8.84 7.20 -0.21
CA LEU A 215 -8.99 8.15 -1.31
C LEU A 215 -9.26 9.52 -0.68
N VAL A 216 -8.29 10.43 -0.77
CA VAL A 216 -8.37 11.73 -0.09
C VAL A 216 -9.01 12.79 -0.97
N ASP A 217 -8.67 12.83 -2.26
CA ASP A 217 -9.18 13.85 -3.17
C ASP A 217 -9.19 13.37 -4.63
N VAL A 218 -10.05 14.00 -5.43
CA VAL A 218 -10.18 13.79 -6.88
C VAL A 218 -10.27 15.15 -7.55
N GLY A 219 -9.33 15.44 -8.44
CA GLY A 219 -9.30 16.72 -9.13
C GLY A 219 -9.88 16.69 -10.53
N TYR A 220 -10.60 17.76 -10.84
CA TYR A 220 -11.18 18.02 -12.16
C TYR A 220 -10.45 19.16 -12.91
N SER A 221 -9.56 19.89 -12.24
CA SER A 221 -8.62 20.85 -12.82
C SER A 221 -7.24 20.21 -13.00
N ASP A 222 -6.34 20.89 -13.71
CA ASP A 222 -4.95 20.45 -13.80
C ASP A 222 -4.31 20.34 -12.41
N PHE A 223 -3.37 19.42 -12.28
CA PHE A 223 -2.72 19.14 -11.02
C PHE A 223 -1.74 20.27 -10.65
N SER A 224 -1.77 20.71 -9.39
CA SER A 224 -0.81 21.66 -8.82
C SER A 224 -0.07 21.00 -7.65
N PRO A 225 1.28 20.97 -7.66
CA PRO A 225 2.10 20.41 -6.57
C PRO A 225 1.89 21.08 -5.21
N GLN A 226 1.42 22.34 -5.20
CA GLN A 226 1.12 23.08 -3.96
C GLN A 226 0.02 22.42 -3.13
N ARG A 227 -0.71 21.47 -3.71
CA ARG A 227 -1.80 20.76 -3.03
C ARG A 227 -1.31 19.53 -2.27
N CYS A 228 -0.07 19.07 -2.43
CA CYS A 228 0.44 17.89 -1.74
C CYS A 228 0.57 18.11 -0.23
N PHE A 229 0.52 17.04 0.53
CA PHE A 229 0.69 17.07 1.99
C PHE A 229 2.13 16.75 2.41
N ILE A 230 2.85 15.99 1.60
CA ILE A 230 4.23 15.56 1.84
C ILE A 230 5.14 16.20 0.77
N TYR A 231 6.33 16.67 1.14
CA TYR A 231 7.26 17.36 0.24
C TYR A 231 8.63 16.67 0.18
#